data_AF-A0A4Q6CKP6-F1
#
_entry.id   AF-A0A4Q6CKP6-F1
#
_cell.length_a   1.000
_cell.length_b   1.000
_cell.length_c   1.000
_cell.angle_alpha   90.00
_cell.angle_beta   90.00
_cell.angle_gamma   90.00
#
_symmetry.space_group_name_H-M   'P 1'
#
loop_
_entity.id
_entity.type
_entity.pdbx_description
1 polymer ?
#
loop_
_entity_poly.entity_id
_entity_poly.type
_entity_poly.pdbx_seq_one_letter_code
_entity_poly.pdbx_strand_id
1 'polypeptide(L)'
;MIWDRGFAEALLKAKTDREFLKIFFETSKGWKAPKRLTYQQFSSRAGFSSKGFISEILAGKKRITPTAFEKFALGLKLNDLWKRYLKALVSISNESFHTIEMDREFFQSELQEAKSHIISNLFSRQSLDWQMTFTIAQVDVESIKSSLNSLLSAGPTPTTAEASAEIVILIKCSG
;
A
#
# COMPACT_ATOMS: atom_id res chain seq x y z
N MET A 1 0.18 4.96 -7.09
CA MET A 1 1.18 4.43 -6.13
C MET A 1 0.51 3.34 -5.32
N ILE A 2 1.12 2.14 -5.23
CA ILE A 2 0.55 1.03 -4.45
C ILE A 2 1.44 0.85 -3.23
N TRP A 3 0.88 1.10 -2.05
CA TRP A 3 1.54 0.88 -0.78
C TRP A 3 1.33 -0.55 -0.34
N ASP A 4 2.33 -1.12 0.34
CA ASP A 4 2.13 -2.35 1.09
C ASP A 4 1.00 -2.18 2.12
N ARG A 5 0.21 -3.23 2.34
CA ARG A 5 -0.94 -3.20 3.25
C ARG A 5 -0.50 -2.87 4.68
N GLY A 6 0.53 -3.55 5.18
CA GLY A 6 1.02 -3.32 6.55
C GLY A 6 1.50 -1.89 6.74
N PHE A 7 2.12 -1.30 5.72
CA PHE A 7 2.51 0.10 5.73
C PHE A 7 1.31 1.06 5.72
N ALA A 8 0.33 0.81 4.85
CA ALA A 8 -0.88 1.62 4.79
C ALA A 8 -1.65 1.57 6.13
N GLU A 9 -1.80 0.38 6.72
CA GLU A 9 -2.41 0.21 8.04
C GLU A 9 -1.64 0.92 9.15
N ALA A 10 -0.30 0.91 9.10
CA ALA A 10 0.52 1.66 10.04
C ALA A 10 0.26 3.17 9.91
N LEU A 11 0.22 3.72 8.69
CA LEU A 11 -0.07 5.13 8.48
C LEU A 11 -1.46 5.55 8.95
N LEU A 12 -2.48 4.69 8.78
CA LEU A 12 -3.86 4.96 9.26
C LEU A 12 -4.02 4.96 10.79
N LYS A 13 -3.02 4.46 11.53
CA LYS A 13 -2.96 4.52 12.99
C LYS A 13 -2.43 5.86 13.51
N ALA A 14 -1.82 6.67 12.65
CA ALA A 14 -1.32 7.98 13.03
C ALA A 14 -2.47 8.86 13.54
N LYS A 15 -2.28 9.47 14.71
CA LYS A 15 -3.21 10.44 15.31
C LYS A 15 -2.83 11.87 14.96
N THR A 16 -1.56 12.09 14.59
CA THR A 16 -1.02 13.40 14.22
C THR A 16 -0.27 13.33 12.90
N ASP A 17 -0.10 14.48 12.25
CA ASP A 17 0.74 14.65 11.07
C ASP A 17 2.19 14.21 11.32
N ARG A 18 2.74 14.49 12.51
CA ARG A 18 4.10 14.09 12.88
C ARG A 18 4.25 12.59 13.02
N GLU A 19 3.29 11.91 13.65
CA GLU A 19 3.27 10.45 13.73
C GLU A 19 3.20 9.83 12.34
N PHE A 20 2.34 10.38 11.46
CA PHE A 20 2.26 9.95 10.07
C PHE A 20 3.61 10.06 9.38
N LEU A 21 4.28 11.21 9.48
CA LEU A 21 5.59 11.42 8.86
C LEU A 21 6.67 10.51 9.47
N LYS A 22 6.68 10.29 10.79
CA LYS A 22 7.61 9.35 11.44
C LYS A 22 7.45 7.94 10.90
N ILE A 23 6.22 7.42 10.89
CA ILE A 23 5.90 6.09 10.34
C ILE A 23 6.37 6.00 8.89
N PHE A 24 6.14 7.04 8.10
CA PHE A 24 6.55 7.10 6.70
C PHE A 24 8.07 7.01 6.51
N PHE A 25 8.86 7.75 7.28
CA PHE A 25 10.32 7.75 7.16
C PHE A 25 11.00 6.55 7.82
N GLU A 26 10.42 6.01 8.89
CA GLU A 26 11.01 4.89 9.66
C GLU A 26 10.68 3.53 9.03
N THR A 27 9.53 3.39 8.38
CA THR A 27 9.12 2.11 7.80
C THR A 27 9.78 1.88 6.45
N SER A 28 10.91 1.16 6.47
CA SER A 28 11.66 0.74 5.27
C SER A 28 10.90 -0.18 4.30
N LYS A 29 9.88 -0.89 4.80
CA LYS A 29 9.25 -2.01 4.07
C LYS A 29 8.04 -1.62 3.22
N GLY A 30 7.50 -0.42 3.43
CA GLY A 30 6.24 0.01 2.82
C GLY A 30 6.34 0.54 1.40
N TRP A 31 7.52 1.03 1.05
CA TRP A 31 7.84 1.48 -0.29
C TRP A 31 8.43 0.31 -1.06
N LYS A 32 7.88 -0.03 -2.24
CA LYS A 32 8.50 -0.97 -3.19
C LYS A 32 9.83 -0.44 -3.80
N ALA A 33 10.58 0.39 -3.09
CA ALA A 33 11.88 0.89 -3.47
C ALA A 33 12.92 0.34 -2.48
N PRO A 34 14.08 -0.15 -2.95
CA PRO A 34 14.97 -1.00 -2.15
C PRO A 34 15.69 -0.29 -0.97
N LYS A 35 15.43 1.00 -0.70
CA LYS A 35 16.10 1.75 0.38
C LYS A 35 15.15 2.76 1.05
N ARG A 36 15.32 2.96 2.36
CA ARG A 36 14.65 4.01 3.15
C ARG A 36 14.83 5.36 2.47
N LEU A 37 13.75 6.14 2.37
CA LEU A 37 13.81 7.50 1.86
C LEU A 37 14.52 8.39 2.88
N THR A 38 15.73 8.84 2.57
CA THR A 38 16.47 9.78 3.43
C THR A 38 15.86 11.18 3.38
N TYR A 39 16.08 11.99 4.42
CA TYR A 39 15.64 13.40 4.41
C TYR A 39 16.23 14.20 3.25
N GLN A 40 17.44 13.87 2.80
CA GLN A 40 18.05 14.51 1.64
C GLN A 40 17.26 14.19 0.36
N GLN A 41 16.99 12.91 0.10
CA GLN A 41 16.22 12.48 -1.06
C GLN A 41 14.81 13.07 -1.06
N PHE A 42 14.17 13.11 0.12
CA PHE A 42 12.88 13.75 0.28
C PHE A 42 12.94 15.25 -0.01
N SER A 43 13.92 15.97 0.57
CA SER A 43 14.10 17.41 0.38
C SER A 43 14.27 17.76 -1.10
N SER A 44 15.15 17.04 -1.80
CA SER A 44 15.38 17.24 -3.23
C SER A 44 14.13 17.00 -4.05
N ARG A 45 13.36 15.97 -3.72
CA ARG A 45 12.12 15.63 -4.45
C ARG A 45 10.97 16.59 -4.16
N ALA A 46 10.85 17.06 -2.94
CA ALA A 46 9.82 17.99 -2.50
C ALA A 46 10.12 19.45 -2.92
N GLY A 47 11.34 19.74 -3.40
CA GLY A 47 11.77 21.11 -3.69
C GLY A 47 11.96 21.95 -2.43
N PHE A 48 12.44 21.33 -1.34
CA PHE A 48 12.89 22.05 -0.15
C PHE A 48 14.38 22.40 -0.27
N SER A 49 14.71 23.66 0.02
CA SER A 49 16.10 24.15 0.00
C SER A 49 16.95 23.59 1.14
N SER A 50 16.33 23.10 2.22
CA SER A 50 17.03 22.58 3.39
C SER A 50 16.41 21.29 3.93
N LYS A 51 17.25 20.26 4.10
CA LYS A 51 16.88 19.01 4.79
C LYS A 51 16.54 19.25 6.27
N GLY A 52 17.09 20.31 6.88
CA GLY A 52 16.87 20.65 8.29
C GLY A 52 15.41 20.93 8.60
N PHE A 53 14.68 21.52 7.65
CA PHE A 53 13.26 21.81 7.80
C PHE A 53 12.42 20.58 8.15
N ILE A 54 12.68 19.44 7.49
CA ILE A 54 11.95 18.19 7.73
C ILE A 54 12.23 17.69 9.16
N SER A 55 13.48 17.75 9.60
CA SER A 55 13.86 17.34 10.94
C SER A 55 13.24 18.22 12.03
N GLU A 56 13.09 19.52 11.77
CA GLU A 56 12.44 20.46 12.68
C GLU A 56 10.92 20.22 12.78
N ILE A 57 10.26 19.83 11.68
CA ILE A 57 8.86 19.40 11.68
C ILE A 57 8.69 18.12 12.51
N LEU A 58 9.52 17.10 12.28
CA LEU A 58 9.47 15.83 12.99
C LEU A 58 9.79 15.97 14.50
N ALA A 59 10.70 16.88 14.84
CA ALA A 59 11.01 17.26 16.22
C ALA A 59 9.95 18.17 16.85
N GLY A 60 8.98 18.63 16.06
CA GLY A 60 7.88 19.48 16.50
C GLY A 60 8.23 20.94 16.74
N LYS A 61 9.43 21.36 16.34
CA LYS A 61 9.92 22.75 16.41
C LYS A 61 9.25 23.65 15.39
N LYS A 62 8.83 23.09 14.25
CA LYS A 62 8.07 23.79 13.21
C LYS A 62 6.74 23.09 12.95
N ARG A 63 5.80 23.84 12.37
CA ARG A 63 4.52 23.34 11.86
C ARG A 63 4.53 23.35 10.33
N ILE A 64 3.79 22.43 9.73
CA ILE A 64 3.61 22.41 8.27
C ILE A 64 2.67 23.57 7.91
N THR A 65 3.13 24.48 7.05
CA THR A 65 2.29 25.57 6.51
C THR A 65 1.53 25.10 5.27
N PRO A 66 0.48 25.80 4.82
CA PRO A 66 -0.22 25.45 3.58
C PRO A 66 0.71 25.34 2.36
N THR A 67 1.67 26.27 2.22
CA THR A 67 2.66 26.23 1.14
C THR A 67 3.63 25.05 1.27
N ALA A 68 4.05 24.73 2.51
CA ALA A 68 4.92 23.58 2.75
C ALA A 68 4.18 22.25 2.53
N PHE A 69 2.87 22.20 2.84
CA PHE A 69 2.05 20.99 2.68
C PHE A 69 2.07 20.46 1.25
N GLU A 70 1.94 21.33 0.25
CA GLU A 70 2.00 20.92 -1.16
C GLU A 70 3.33 20.27 -1.52
N LYS A 71 4.44 20.82 -1.01
CA LYS A 71 5.78 20.23 -1.15
C LYS A 71 5.89 18.89 -0.42
N PHE A 72 5.27 18.75 0.76
CA PHE A 72 5.21 17.47 1.47
C PHE A 72 4.43 16.42 0.66
N ALA A 73 3.24 16.74 0.18
CA ALA A 73 2.43 15.82 -0.63
C ALA A 73 3.19 15.33 -1.87
N LEU A 74 3.87 16.24 -2.57
CA LEU A 74 4.73 15.93 -3.72
C LEU A 74 5.93 15.06 -3.33
N GLY A 75 6.65 15.45 -2.27
CA GLY A 75 7.80 14.74 -1.74
C GLY A 75 7.47 13.29 -1.34
N LEU A 76 6.29 13.09 -0.75
CA LEU A 76 5.81 11.80 -0.28
C LEU A 76 5.21 10.92 -1.40
N LYS A 77 4.86 11.46 -2.57
CA LYS A 77 4.23 10.61 -3.60
C LYS A 77 2.73 10.41 -3.36
N LEU A 78 2.08 11.24 -2.54
CA LEU A 78 0.70 10.96 -2.13
C LEU A 78 -0.23 11.06 -3.33
N ASN A 79 -1.15 10.10 -3.45
CA ASN A 79 -2.33 10.27 -4.29
C ASN A 79 -3.33 11.19 -3.59
N ASP A 80 -4.40 11.57 -4.29
CA ASP A 80 -5.37 12.54 -3.76
C ASP A 80 -6.01 12.10 -2.45
N LEU A 81 -6.26 10.79 -2.31
CA LEU A 81 -6.89 10.24 -1.12
C LEU A 81 -5.98 10.33 0.12
N TRP A 82 -4.71 9.94 -0.03
CA TRP A 82 -3.71 10.09 1.04
C TRP A 82 -3.35 11.55 1.31
N LYS A 83 -3.37 12.40 0.28
CA LYS A 83 -3.20 13.83 0.42
C LYS A 83 -4.33 14.43 1.25
N ARG A 84 -5.59 14.07 0.99
CA ARG A 84 -6.77 14.48 1.76
C ARG A 84 -6.64 14.06 3.23
N TYR A 85 -6.27 12.80 3.47
CA TYR A 85 -6.01 12.27 4.82
C TYR A 85 -4.92 13.05 5.57
N LEU A 86 -3.73 13.25 4.96
CA LEU A 86 -2.66 14.01 5.60
C LEU A 86 -3.06 15.48 5.81
N LYS A 87 -3.77 16.09 4.86
CA LYS A 87 -4.26 17.46 5.00
C LYS A 87 -5.15 17.59 6.24
N ALA A 88 -6.09 16.68 6.42
CA ALA A 88 -6.97 16.66 7.59
C ALA A 88 -6.17 16.53 8.90
N LEU A 89 -5.17 15.64 8.97
CA LEU A 89 -4.29 15.53 10.14
C LEU A 89 -3.56 16.84 10.44
N VAL A 90 -2.97 17.45 9.41
CA VAL A 90 -2.25 18.73 9.56
C VAL A 90 -3.20 19.82 10.03
N SER A 91 -4.37 19.95 9.38
CA SER A 91 -5.36 20.96 9.73
C SER A 91 -5.90 20.81 11.16
N ILE A 92 -6.11 19.59 11.65
CA ILE A 92 -6.55 19.37 13.04
C ILE A 92 -5.49 19.87 14.05
N SER A 93 -4.21 19.75 13.69
CA SER A 93 -3.09 20.19 14.53
C SER A 93 -2.71 21.66 14.35
N ASN A 94 -3.10 22.27 13.22
CA ASN A 94 -2.64 23.58 12.79
C ASN A 94 -3.80 24.43 12.23
N GLU A 95 -4.23 25.40 13.03
CA GLU A 95 -5.30 26.36 12.72
C GLU A 95 -5.00 27.24 11.51
N SER A 96 -3.76 27.32 11.03
CA SER A 96 -3.44 28.09 9.81
C SER A 96 -4.11 27.54 8.54
N PHE A 97 -4.75 26.37 8.62
CA PHE A 97 -5.54 25.77 7.55
C PHE A 97 -7.05 26.04 7.67
N HIS A 98 -7.47 26.64 8.78
CA HIS A 98 -8.89 26.86 9.05
C HIS A 98 -9.39 28.10 8.34
N THR A 99 -10.63 28.02 7.90
CA THR A 99 -11.41 29.17 7.42
C THR A 99 -12.70 29.23 8.23
N ILE A 100 -13.54 30.23 8.00
CA ILE A 100 -14.86 30.35 8.64
C ILE A 100 -15.72 29.11 8.36
N GLU A 101 -15.56 28.50 7.18
CA GLU A 101 -16.33 27.33 6.74
C GLU A 101 -15.65 26.00 7.07
N MET A 102 -14.32 25.99 7.23
CA MET A 102 -13.51 24.80 7.42
C MET A 102 -12.83 24.85 8.78
N ASP A 103 -13.57 24.48 9.81
CA ASP A 103 -13.09 24.43 11.18
C ASP A 103 -12.52 23.04 11.54
N ARG A 104 -12.19 22.87 12.82
CA ARG A 104 -11.65 21.61 13.32
C ARG A 104 -12.62 20.43 13.17
N GLU A 105 -13.92 20.65 13.35
CA GLU A 105 -14.93 19.58 13.26
C GLU A 105 -15.08 19.10 11.82
N PHE A 106 -15.10 20.05 10.87
CA PHE A 106 -15.04 19.76 9.44
C PHE A 106 -13.84 18.85 9.12
N PHE A 107 -12.63 19.21 9.58
CA PHE A 107 -11.45 18.40 9.31
C PHE A 107 -11.44 17.04 10.03
N GLN A 108 -12.11 16.89 11.16
CA GLN A 108 -12.31 15.59 11.79
C GLN A 108 -13.21 14.68 10.95
N SER A 109 -14.30 15.22 10.39
CA SER A 109 -15.18 14.50 9.47
C SER A 109 -14.41 14.06 8.22
N GLU A 110 -13.69 14.99 7.58
CA GLU A 110 -12.82 14.71 6.44
C GLU A 110 -11.79 13.61 6.71
N LEU A 111 -11.21 13.61 7.92
CA LEU A 111 -10.25 12.58 8.32
C LEU A 111 -10.91 11.18 8.35
N GLN A 112 -12.13 11.07 8.89
CA GLN A 112 -12.84 9.79 8.98
C GLN A 112 -13.31 9.32 7.60
N GLU A 113 -13.80 10.22 6.75
CA GLU A 113 -14.20 9.89 5.39
C GLU A 113 -13.00 9.38 4.58
N ALA A 114 -11.89 10.14 4.57
CA ALA A 114 -10.68 9.75 3.88
C ALA A 114 -10.14 8.40 4.39
N LYS A 115 -10.16 8.18 5.71
CA LYS A 115 -9.76 6.90 6.32
C LYS A 115 -10.64 5.75 5.85
N SER A 116 -11.96 5.93 5.82
CA SER A 116 -12.92 4.91 5.36
C SER A 116 -12.71 4.56 3.89
N HIS A 117 -12.48 5.57 3.04
CA HIS A 117 -12.17 5.37 1.63
C HIS A 117 -10.84 4.63 1.41
N ILE A 118 -9.80 4.95 2.20
CA ILE A 118 -8.51 4.23 2.12
C ILE A 118 -8.71 2.77 2.49
N ILE A 119 -9.40 2.51 3.60
CA ILE A 119 -9.73 1.17 4.09
C ILE A 119 -10.48 0.39 3.01
N SER A 120 -11.58 0.94 2.48
CA SER A 120 -12.35 0.31 1.41
C SER A 120 -11.49 -0.05 0.19
N ASN A 121 -10.67 0.90 -0.28
CA ASN A 121 -9.76 0.68 -1.42
C ASN A 121 -8.69 -0.38 -1.16
N LEU A 122 -8.21 -0.52 0.09
CA LEU A 122 -7.26 -1.58 0.48
C LEU A 122 -7.93 -2.97 0.48
N PHE A 123 -9.19 -3.06 0.89
CA PHE A 123 -9.94 -4.32 0.96
C PHE A 123 -10.52 -4.77 -0.40
N SER A 124 -11.01 -3.85 -1.23
CA SER A 124 -11.54 -4.19 -2.56
C SER A 124 -10.47 -4.78 -3.49
N ARG A 125 -9.21 -4.34 -3.35
CA ARG A 125 -8.08 -4.92 -4.10
C ARG A 125 -7.76 -6.37 -3.71
N GLN A 126 -7.97 -6.74 -2.44
CA GLN A 126 -7.78 -8.11 -1.98
C GLN A 126 -8.83 -9.06 -2.58
N SER A 127 -10.08 -8.61 -2.70
CA SER A 127 -11.14 -9.42 -3.30
C SER A 127 -10.77 -9.83 -4.74
N LEU A 128 -10.23 -8.90 -5.52
CA LEU A 128 -9.85 -9.14 -6.91
C LEU A 128 -8.58 -10.00 -7.05
N ASP A 129 -7.54 -9.78 -6.24
CA ASP A 129 -6.34 -10.62 -6.28
C ASP A 129 -6.63 -12.06 -5.84
N TRP A 130 -7.50 -12.26 -4.84
CA TRP A 130 -7.91 -13.60 -4.41
C TRP A 130 -8.77 -14.30 -5.47
N GLN A 131 -9.73 -13.59 -6.06
CA GLN A 131 -10.54 -14.14 -7.16
C GLN A 131 -9.67 -14.50 -8.38
N MET A 132 -8.73 -13.65 -8.78
CA MET A 132 -7.81 -13.92 -9.88
C MET A 132 -6.91 -15.12 -9.61
N THR A 133 -6.31 -15.20 -8.42
CA THR A 133 -5.45 -16.33 -8.04
C THR A 133 -6.25 -17.64 -7.99
N PHE A 134 -7.48 -17.59 -7.49
CA PHE A 134 -8.38 -18.74 -7.44
C PHE A 134 -8.82 -19.19 -8.83
N THR A 135 -9.17 -18.27 -9.73
CA THR A 135 -9.55 -18.60 -11.11
C THR A 135 -8.38 -19.21 -11.90
N ILE A 136 -7.16 -18.68 -11.74
CA ILE A 136 -5.97 -19.28 -12.38
C ILE A 136 -5.74 -20.70 -11.86
N ALA A 137 -5.81 -20.92 -10.54
CA ALA A 137 -5.67 -22.24 -9.95
C ALA A 137 -6.76 -23.23 -10.41
N GLN A 138 -8.00 -22.77 -10.62
CA GLN A 138 -9.08 -23.62 -11.13
C GLN A 138 -8.89 -23.99 -12.61
N VAL A 139 -8.45 -23.04 -13.44
CA VAL A 139 -8.16 -23.30 -14.87
C VAL A 139 -7.03 -24.31 -15.02
N ASP A 140 -5.99 -24.22 -14.21
CA ASP A 140 -4.88 -25.19 -14.23
C ASP A 140 -5.34 -26.59 -13.80
N VAL A 141 -6.19 -26.71 -12.78
CA VAL A 141 -6.70 -28.02 -12.33
C VAL A 141 -7.55 -28.69 -13.41
N GLU A 142 -8.44 -27.97 -14.09
CA GLU A 142 -9.27 -28.56 -15.15
C GLU A 142 -8.45 -28.89 -16.41
N SER A 143 -7.45 -28.07 -16.75
CA SER A 143 -6.49 -28.36 -17.81
C SER A 143 -5.69 -29.65 -17.52
N ILE A 144 -5.18 -29.78 -16.28
CA ILE A 144 -4.47 -30.98 -15.81
C ILE A 144 -5.39 -32.21 -15.85
N LYS A 145 -6.63 -32.11 -15.34
CA LYS A 145 -7.60 -33.23 -15.39
C LYS A 145 -7.93 -33.66 -16.81
N SER A 146 -8.12 -32.72 -17.75
CA SER A 146 -8.40 -33.04 -19.14
C SER A 146 -7.23 -33.78 -19.81
N SER A 147 -6.01 -33.34 -19.53
CA SER A 147 -4.78 -33.97 -20.02
C SER A 147 -4.62 -35.39 -19.44
N LEU A 148 -4.92 -35.56 -18.15
CA LEU A 148 -4.86 -36.85 -17.47
C LEU A 148 -5.93 -37.83 -18.00
N ASN A 149 -7.15 -37.37 -18.25
CA ASN A 149 -8.21 -38.19 -18.85
C ASN A 149 -7.89 -38.57 -20.30
N SER A 150 -7.24 -37.69 -21.07
CA SER A 150 -6.75 -38.01 -22.41
C SER A 150 -5.64 -39.06 -22.38
N LEU A 151 -4.75 -39.03 -21.39
CA LEU A 151 -3.70 -40.05 -21.21
C LEU A 151 -4.28 -41.39 -20.77
N LEU A 152 -5.26 -41.38 -19.87
CA LEU A 152 -5.95 -42.59 -19.37
C LEU A 152 -6.81 -43.27 -20.44
N SER A 153 -7.26 -42.54 -21.46
CA SER A 153 -8.06 -43.09 -22.56
C SER A 153 -7.22 -43.58 -23.76
N ALA A 154 -5.91 -43.32 -23.77
CA ALA A 154 -5.03 -43.57 -24.92
C ALA A 154 -4.15 -44.83 -24.83
N GLY A 155 -4.16 -45.61 -23.74
CA GLY A 155 -3.26 -46.77 -23.67
C GLY A 155 -3.46 -47.72 -22.50
N PRO A 156 -2.88 -48.94 -22.58
CA PRO A 156 -3.21 -50.05 -21.70
C PRO A 156 -2.85 -49.75 -20.25
N THR A 157 -3.67 -50.25 -19.34
CA THR A 157 -3.56 -50.13 -17.88
C THR A 157 -2.12 -50.28 -17.39
N PRO A 158 -1.45 -49.20 -16.92
CA PRO A 158 -0.15 -49.31 -16.30
C PRO A 158 -0.31 -50.06 -14.96
N THR A 159 0.60 -50.99 -14.70
CA THR A 159 0.66 -51.69 -13.42
C THR A 159 0.99 -50.67 -12.32
N THR A 160 0.37 -50.81 -11.15
CA THR A 160 0.21 -49.82 -10.06
C THR A 160 1.49 -49.11 -9.58
N ALA A 161 2.67 -49.60 -9.96
CA ALA A 161 3.98 -49.03 -9.60
C ALA A 161 4.44 -47.87 -10.50
N GLU A 162 4.11 -47.84 -11.80
CA GLU A 162 4.62 -46.81 -12.73
C GLU A 162 3.82 -45.51 -12.70
N ALA A 163 2.50 -45.57 -12.45
CA ALA A 163 1.64 -44.39 -12.36
C ALA A 163 2.01 -43.45 -11.20
N SER A 164 2.67 -43.97 -10.16
CA SER A 164 3.08 -43.17 -8.99
C SER A 164 4.31 -42.29 -9.26
N ALA A 165 5.13 -42.61 -10.27
CA ALA A 165 6.35 -41.85 -10.57
C ALA A 165 6.10 -40.63 -11.47
N GLU A 166 5.17 -40.72 -12.43
CA GLU A 166 4.86 -39.61 -13.36
C GLU A 166 4.08 -38.47 -12.69
N ILE A 167 3.19 -38.77 -11.75
CA ILE A 167 2.42 -37.74 -11.03
C ILE A 167 3.34 -36.84 -10.19
N VAL A 168 4.45 -37.38 -9.68
CA VAL A 168 5.44 -36.61 -8.89
C VAL A 168 6.28 -35.68 -9.77
N ILE A 169 6.48 -36.01 -11.06
CA ILE A 169 7.27 -35.19 -11.99
C ILE A 169 6.47 -33.96 -12.45
N LEU A 170 5.17 -34.10 -12.72
CA LEU A 170 4.32 -33.00 -13.15
C LEU A 170 4.14 -31.90 -12.09
N ILE A 171 4.16 -32.25 -10.80
CA ILE A 171 4.05 -31.26 -9.71
C ILE A 171 5.33 -30.43 -9.54
N LYS A 172 6.50 -30.95 -9.97
CA LYS A 172 7.78 -30.23 -9.85
C LYS A 172 8.07 -29.24 -10.99
N CYS A 173 7.37 -29.33 -12.12
CA CYS A 173 7.63 -28.48 -13.29
C CYS A 173 6.74 -27.24 -13.39
N SER A 174 5.70 -27.13 -12.55
CA SER A 174 4.71 -26.03 -12.59
C SER A 174 4.89 -24.97 -11.50
N GLY A 175 6.05 -24.95 -10.82
CA GLY A 175 6.40 -23.99 -9.76
C GLY A 175 7.44 -22.97 -10.20
#